data_AF-A0A259IAK1-F1
#
_entry.id   AF-A0A259IAK1-F1
#
_cell.length_a   1.000
_cell.length_b   1.000
_cell.length_c   1.000
_cell.angle_alpha   90.00
_cell.angle_beta   90.00
_cell.angle_gamma   90.00
#
_symmetry.space_group_name_H-M   'P 1'
#
loop_
_entity.id
_entity.type
_entity.pdbx_description
1 polymer ?
#
loop_
_entity_poly.entity_id
_entity_poly.type
_entity_poly.pdbx_seq_one_letter_code
_entity_poly.pdbx_strand_id
1 'polypeptide(L)'
;MSKSPINSSRRKHLKTSAKMLGFILFFGEAEIAWGAKILGVRIWPAEDYTRITMESDKALPITQQLLSNPDRLVVDVQGMELNSTLKDLVA
;
A
#
# COMPACT_ATOMS: atom_id res chain seq x y z
N MET A 1 21.04 41.43 -36.62
CA MET A 1 20.44 40.32 -35.85
C MET A 1 20.18 39.14 -36.77
N SER A 2 21.00 38.08 -36.71
CA SER A 2 20.78 36.87 -37.50
C SER A 2 19.69 36.02 -36.85
N LYS A 3 18.59 35.77 -37.56
CA LYS A 3 17.49 34.91 -37.09
C LYS A 3 17.91 33.46 -37.32
N SER A 4 18.22 32.74 -36.24
CA SER A 4 18.54 31.32 -36.29
C SER A 4 17.39 30.52 -36.92
N PRO A 5 17.64 29.61 -37.89
CA PRO A 5 16.58 28.85 -38.54
C PRO A 5 15.90 27.93 -37.54
N ILE A 6 14.57 27.99 -37.48
CA ILE A 6 13.76 27.17 -36.58
C ILE A 6 13.80 25.73 -37.11
N ASN A 7 14.53 24.86 -36.42
CA ASN A 7 14.62 23.45 -36.78
C ASN A 7 13.31 22.72 -36.42
N SER A 8 12.47 22.51 -37.44
CA SER A 8 11.16 21.84 -37.33
C SER A 8 11.25 20.41 -36.79
N SER A 9 12.35 19.69 -37.10
CA SER A 9 12.58 18.33 -36.63
C SER A 9 12.77 18.29 -35.11
N ARG A 10 13.63 19.16 -34.56
CA ARG A 10 13.83 19.30 -33.11
C ARG A 10 12.53 19.64 -32.38
N ARG A 11 11.69 20.50 -32.97
CA ARG A 11 10.38 20.86 -32.40
C ARG A 11 9.40 19.68 -32.39
N LYS A 12 9.42 18.82 -33.41
CA LYS A 12 8.60 17.60 -33.45
C LYS A 12 9.05 16.62 -32.38
N HIS A 13 10.35 16.36 -32.25
CA HIS A 13 10.90 15.48 -31.22
C HIS A 13 10.54 15.96 -29.81
N LEU A 14 10.68 17.27 -29.52
CA LEU A 14 10.28 17.84 -28.22
C LEU A 14 8.78 17.68 -27.93
N LYS A 15 7.92 17.83 -28.94
CA LYS A 15 6.47 17.66 -28.77
C LYS A 15 6.11 16.20 -28.53
N THR A 16 6.76 15.28 -29.23
CA THR A 16 6.51 13.84 -29.06
C THR A 16 7.01 13.35 -27.69
N SER A 17 8.19 13.78 -27.24
CA SER A 17 8.70 13.42 -25.92
C SER A 17 7.86 14.01 -24.80
N ALA A 18 7.40 15.27 -24.93
CA ALA A 18 6.50 15.88 -23.95
C ALA A 18 5.14 15.16 -23.87
N LYS A 19 4.58 14.73 -25.01
CA LYS A 19 3.35 13.93 -25.04
C LYS A 19 3.54 12.55 -24.40
N MET A 20 4.66 11.90 -24.67
CA MET A 20 4.96 10.58 -24.10
C MET A 20 5.20 10.66 -22.59
N LEU A 21 5.94 11.68 -22.14
CA LEU A 21 6.12 11.95 -20.71
C LEU A 21 4.79 12.27 -20.03
N GLY A 22 3.96 13.12 -20.64
CA GLY A 22 2.61 13.42 -20.15
C GLY A 22 1.73 12.17 -20.06
N PHE A 23 1.81 11.27 -21.04
CA PHE A 23 1.09 9.99 -21.03
C PHE A 23 1.55 9.08 -19.87
N ILE A 24 2.87 8.96 -19.65
CA ILE A 24 3.43 8.17 -18.55
C ILE A 24 3.02 8.75 -17.20
N LEU A 25 3.05 10.06 -17.01
CA LEU A 25 2.67 10.70 -15.75
C LEU A 25 1.15 10.63 -15.49
N PHE A 26 0.32 10.65 -16.53
CA PHE A 26 -1.14 10.56 -16.36
C PHE A 26 -1.62 9.14 -16.04
N PHE A 27 -0.90 8.11 -16.50
CA PHE A 27 -1.19 6.70 -16.20
C PHE A 27 -0.28 6.09 -15.12
N GLY A 28 0.67 6.85 -14.59
CA GLY A 28 1.70 6.38 -13.65
C GLY A 28 1.24 6.19 -12.21
N GLU A 29 0.01 6.58 -11.87
CA GLU A 29 -0.53 6.52 -10.49
C GLU A 29 -1.80 5.67 -10.36
N ALA A 30 -2.10 4.79 -11.32
CA ALA A 30 -3.34 4.02 -11.30
C ALA A 30 -3.37 2.83 -10.31
N GLU A 31 -2.27 2.50 -9.63
CA GLU A 31 -2.22 1.33 -8.73
C GLU A 31 -1.44 1.59 -7.43
N ILE A 32 -1.59 2.78 -6.83
CA ILE A 32 -1.32 2.85 -5.39
C ILE A 32 -2.58 2.30 -4.73
N ALA A 33 -2.58 1.03 -4.34
CA ALA A 33 -3.64 0.51 -3.49
C ALA A 33 -3.56 1.24 -2.14
N TRP A 34 -4.51 2.15 -1.86
CA TRP A 34 -4.60 2.88 -0.58
C TRP A 34 -5.16 2.00 0.56
N GLY A 35 -4.91 0.68 0.54
CA GLY A 35 -5.29 -0.23 1.61
C GLY A 35 -4.45 -0.01 2.86
N ALA A 36 -5.05 -0.09 4.04
CA ALA A 36 -4.27 -0.03 5.27
C ALA A 36 -3.39 -1.28 5.38
N LYS A 37 -2.10 -1.08 5.62
CA LYS A 37 -1.10 -2.14 5.66
C LYS A 37 -0.70 -2.43 7.10
N ILE A 38 -0.66 -3.71 7.47
CA ILE A 38 0.00 -4.13 8.72
C ILE A 38 1.51 -4.03 8.51
N LEU A 39 2.13 -3.18 9.33
CA LEU A 39 3.56 -2.92 9.34
C LEU A 39 4.31 -3.97 10.15
N GLY A 40 3.67 -4.49 11.20
CA GLY A 40 4.25 -5.52 12.04
C GLY A 40 3.28 -6.05 13.09
N VAL A 41 3.61 -7.22 13.62
CA VAL A 41 2.91 -7.85 14.75
C VAL A 41 3.92 -8.16 15.84
N ARG A 42 3.59 -7.82 17.08
CA ARG A 42 4.42 -8.11 18.26
C ARG A 42 3.62 -8.93 19.26
N ILE A 43 4.29 -9.90 19.88
CA ILE A 43 3.70 -10.76 20.90
C ILE A 43 4.55 -10.62 22.16
N TRP A 44 3.87 -10.31 23.26
CA TRP A 44 4.47 -10.18 24.59
C TRP A 44 3.75 -11.14 25.55
N PRO A 45 4.29 -12.35 25.74
CA PRO A 45 3.75 -13.27 26.72
C PRO A 45 4.18 -12.84 28.13
N ALA A 46 3.21 -12.74 29.04
CA ALA A 46 3.41 -12.59 30.48
C ALA A 46 2.53 -13.62 31.21
N GLU A 47 2.76 -13.78 32.51
CA GLU A 47 2.04 -14.77 33.34
C GLU A 47 0.55 -14.43 33.48
N ASP A 48 0.23 -13.14 33.56
CA ASP A 48 -1.11 -12.60 33.78
C ASP A 48 -1.86 -12.28 32.48
N TYR A 49 -1.14 -12.00 31.39
CA TYR A 49 -1.74 -11.81 30.06
C TYR A 49 -0.75 -12.02 28.92
N THR A 50 -1.27 -12.30 27.73
CA THR A 50 -0.50 -12.18 26.50
C THR A 50 -0.95 -10.95 25.73
N ARG A 51 -0.03 -10.01 25.46
CA ARG A 51 -0.33 -8.81 24.66
C ARG A 51 0.10 -9.00 23.22
N ILE A 52 -0.84 -8.84 22.31
CA ILE A 52 -0.60 -8.84 20.87
C ILE A 52 -0.81 -7.40 20.37
N THR A 53 0.17 -6.84 19.68
CA THR A 53 0.10 -5.50 19.09
C THR A 53 0.22 -5.62 17.58
N MET A 54 -0.77 -5.08 16.86
CA MET A 54 -0.78 -4.98 15.40
C MET A 54 -0.59 -3.52 15.02
N GLU A 55 0.52 -3.22 14.35
CA GLU A 55 0.85 -1.86 13.91
C GLU A 55 0.35 -1.66 12.47
N SER A 56 -0.39 -0.58 12.24
CA SER A 56 -0.94 -0.21 10.92
C SER A 56 -0.58 1.21 10.55
N ASP A 57 -0.49 1.49 9.25
CA ASP A 57 -0.22 2.83 8.71
C ASP A 57 -1.44 3.77 8.73
N LYS A 58 -2.65 3.20 8.87
CA LYS A 58 -3.93 3.91 8.98
C LYS A 58 -4.78 3.29 10.08
N ALA A 59 -5.66 4.09 10.67
CA ALA A 59 -6.64 3.58 11.62
C ALA A 59 -7.59 2.57 10.95
N LEU A 60 -7.75 1.40 11.56
CA LEU A 60 -8.55 0.30 11.03
C LEU A 60 -9.72 -0.03 11.97
N PRO A 61 -10.96 -0.13 11.46
CA PRO A 61 -12.07 -0.68 12.22
C PRO A 61 -11.79 -2.15 12.56
N ILE A 62 -11.99 -2.50 13.83
CA ILE A 62 -11.80 -3.87 14.33
C ILE A 62 -13.04 -4.37 15.04
N THR A 63 -13.33 -5.65 14.89
CA THR A 63 -14.30 -6.36 15.73
C THR A 63 -13.65 -7.60 16.33
N GLN A 64 -14.12 -8.03 17.50
CA GLN A 64 -13.54 -9.16 18.22
C GLN A 64 -14.65 -10.14 18.65
N GLN A 65 -14.36 -11.43 18.53
CA GLN A 65 -15.27 -12.50 18.90
C GLN A 65 -14.50 -13.66 19.52
N LEU A 66 -15.05 -14.25 20.57
CA LEU A 66 -14.58 -15.51 21.12
C LEU A 66 -15.39 -16.65 20.51
N LEU A 67 -14.69 -17.66 19.99
CA LEU A 67 -15.26 -18.92 19.54
C LEU A 67 -14.90 -20.02 20.54
N SER A 68 -15.84 -20.91 20.79
CA SER A 68 -15.64 -22.13 21.59
C SER A 68 -15.38 -23.34 20.69
N ASN A 69 -14.76 -24.39 21.23
CA ASN A 69 -14.52 -25.68 20.58
C ASN A 69 -13.62 -25.62 19.31
N PRO A 70 -12.29 -25.40 19.44
CA PRO A 70 -11.55 -24.98 20.63
C PRO A 70 -11.65 -23.47 20.88
N ASP A 71 -11.25 -23.03 22.07
CA ASP A 71 -11.28 -21.62 22.46
C ASP A 71 -10.35 -20.80 21.57
N ARG A 72 -10.92 -19.84 20.84
CA ARG A 72 -10.20 -18.97 19.89
C ARG A 72 -10.69 -17.54 20.00
N LEU A 73 -9.77 -16.59 20.02
CA LEU A 73 -10.05 -15.18 19.80
C LEU A 73 -9.91 -14.85 18.32
N VAL A 74 -10.99 -14.40 17.71
CA VAL A 74 -11.02 -13.92 16.32
C VAL A 74 -11.08 -12.40 16.36
N VAL A 75 -10.16 -11.76 15.64
CA VAL A 75 -10.14 -10.32 15.43
C VAL A 75 -10.32 -10.07 13.95
N ASP A 76 -11.46 -9.49 13.58
CA ASP A 76 -11.74 -9.08 12.20
C ASP A 76 -11.27 -7.63 11.99
N VAL A 77 -10.55 -7.41 10.90
CA VAL A 77 -9.91 -6.13 10.57
C VAL A 77 -10.37 -5.72 9.17
N GLN A 78 -11.18 -4.66 9.11
CA GLN A 78 -11.87 -4.26 7.88
C GLN A 78 -11.06 -3.24 7.07
N GLY A 79 -11.12 -3.33 5.74
CA GLY A 79 -10.42 -2.38 4.86
C GLY A 79 -8.91 -2.58 4.79
N MET A 80 -8.43 -3.76 5.19
CA MET A 80 -7.04 -4.17 5.09
C MET A 80 -6.83 -5.04 3.85
N GLU A 81 -5.73 -4.81 3.13
CA GLU A 81 -5.26 -5.74 2.10
C GLU A 81 -4.30 -6.78 2.69
N LEU A 82 -4.51 -8.04 2.34
CA LEU A 82 -3.71 -9.14 2.85
C LEU A 82 -2.31 -9.13 2.23
N ASN A 83 -1.30 -8.70 2.98
CA ASN A 83 0.09 -8.69 2.53
C ASN A 83 0.81 -10.01 2.87
N SER A 84 1.98 -10.25 2.27
CA SER A 84 2.78 -11.46 2.54
C SER A 84 3.25 -11.57 3.99
N THR A 85 3.50 -10.45 4.67
CA THR A 85 3.94 -10.42 6.07
C THR A 85 2.92 -11.06 7.02
N LEU A 86 1.63 -10.88 6.78
CA LEU A 86 0.59 -11.56 7.55
C LEU A 86 0.51 -13.06 7.25
N LYS A 87 0.78 -13.46 6.01
CA LYS A 87 0.79 -14.88 5.62
C LYS A 87 1.91 -15.64 6.33
N ASP A 88 3.07 -15.01 6.47
CA ASP A 88 4.23 -15.60 7.16
C ASP A 88 3.99 -15.77 8.68
N LEU A 89 3.07 -15.00 9.27
CA LEU A 89 2.71 -15.11 10.69
C LEU A 89 1.73 -16.26 11.00
N VAL A 90 1.08 -16.79 9.97
CA VAL A 90 0.06 -17.86 10.06
C VAL A 90 0.64 -19.22 9.66
N ALA A 91 1.81 -19.25 9.00
CA ALA A 91 2.45 -20.45 8.48
C ALA A 91 3.23 -21.26 9.55
#